data_AF-A0A7K4GQE2-F1
#
_entry.id   AF-A0A7K4GQE2-F1
#
_cell.length_a   1.000
_cell.length_b   1.000
_cell.length_c   1.000
_cell.angle_alpha   90.00
_cell.angle_beta   90.00
_cell.angle_gamma   90.00
#
_symmetry.space_group_name_H-M   'P 1'
#
loop_
_entity.id
_entity.type
_entity.pdbx_description
1 polymer ?
#
loop_
_entity_poly.entity_id
_entity_poly.type
_entity_poly.pdbx_seq_one_letter_code
_entity_poly.pdbx_strand_id
1 'polypeptide(L)'
;MANKINICLIGVGDVASALVQGIEKYKKHPNEIIGLLPEITQYQVSDINFVLGFDVNSNKVGKDLSKAIFTEPNCNMNFFEPEYLNAPVLKGPILDGLESNIKNIVPTDNNQPISNVMEEMKKKNVDIAVILLPTGCHKAVKFYAMAALSAGACVVNGMPSHVVKDPEIVKKAEDLNLSLIGDDVKSQIGATIIHRSLTNLFPMRGAVLDRTIQLDWGGSSDFCNLLTPQPNGNLVYEKGKRQSKTEAVVANLQNKEEVECRVSAVDYIPFLKNQKEAYMRLEGRIFGGAPVRVDITMFVEDGNNSAGILADCIRVSKIAKDRRIGGILQSACSFFNKHPPEQLDDYIAKKRLLEFIENRRER
;
A
#
# COMPACT_ATOMS: atom_id res chain seq x y z
N MET A 1 -9.71 -29.95 1.12
CA MET A 1 -8.53 -29.44 1.86
C MET A 1 -8.90 -28.06 2.34
N ALA A 2 -8.59 -27.68 3.59
CA ALA A 2 -8.86 -26.31 4.04
C ALA A 2 -8.15 -25.33 3.10
N ASN A 3 -8.90 -24.41 2.47
CA ASN A 3 -8.35 -23.38 1.61
C ASN A 3 -7.53 -22.43 2.48
N LYS A 4 -6.23 -22.69 2.66
CA LYS A 4 -5.33 -21.82 3.42
C LYS A 4 -4.54 -20.94 2.47
N ILE A 5 -4.29 -19.70 2.90
CA ILE A 5 -3.44 -18.73 2.23
C ILE A 5 -2.30 -18.39 3.19
N ASN A 6 -1.14 -19.02 3.00
CA ASN A 6 0.03 -18.73 3.82
C ASN A 6 0.67 -17.42 3.35
N ILE A 7 0.78 -16.43 4.24
CA ILE A 7 1.31 -15.12 3.87
C ILE A 7 2.59 -14.77 4.62
N CYS A 8 3.49 -14.12 3.89
CA CYS A 8 4.70 -13.51 4.43
C CYS A 8 4.61 -11.99 4.33
N LEU A 9 4.91 -11.29 5.43
CA LEU A 9 4.99 -9.82 5.47
C LEU A 9 6.45 -9.37 5.39
N ILE A 10 6.76 -8.42 4.52
CA ILE A 10 8.10 -7.89 4.31
C ILE A 10 8.07 -6.40 4.64
N GLY A 11 8.66 -6.04 5.78
CA GLY A 11 8.42 -4.75 6.45
C GLY A 11 7.23 -4.87 7.41
N VAL A 12 7.50 -5.01 8.71
CA VAL A 12 6.48 -5.18 9.75
C VAL A 12 6.12 -3.81 10.35
N GLY A 13 5.73 -2.87 9.48
CA GLY A 13 5.36 -1.49 9.82
C GLY A 13 3.91 -1.31 10.32
N ASP A 14 3.42 -0.07 10.30
CA ASP A 14 2.05 0.26 10.72
C ASP A 14 0.97 -0.41 9.87
N VAL A 15 1.17 -0.45 8.54
CA VAL A 15 0.23 -1.13 7.62
C VAL A 15 0.18 -2.64 7.91
N ALA A 16 1.33 -3.26 8.21
CA ALA A 16 1.40 -4.65 8.63
C ALA A 16 0.67 -4.86 9.96
N SER A 17 0.79 -3.92 10.90
CA SER A 17 0.06 -3.95 12.16
C SER A 17 -1.45 -3.92 11.94
N ALA A 18 -1.95 -2.96 11.15
CA ALA A 18 -3.36 -2.88 10.83
C ALA A 18 -3.89 -4.14 10.14
N LEU A 19 -3.12 -4.72 9.20
CA LEU A 19 -3.48 -5.95 8.51
C LEU A 19 -3.57 -7.15 9.46
N VAL A 20 -2.57 -7.39 10.31
CA VAL A 20 -2.58 -8.51 11.25
C VAL A 20 -3.72 -8.37 12.26
N GLN A 21 -3.86 -7.18 12.87
CA GLN A 21 -4.95 -6.92 13.82
C GLN A 21 -6.33 -7.13 13.17
N GLY A 22 -6.53 -6.63 11.94
CA GLY A 22 -7.79 -6.75 11.22
C GLY A 22 -8.15 -8.20 10.87
N ILE A 23 -7.22 -8.94 10.28
CA ILE A 23 -7.45 -10.34 9.90
C ILE A 23 -7.75 -11.20 11.13
N GLU A 24 -6.98 -11.06 12.20
CA GLU A 24 -7.17 -11.87 13.41
C GLU A 24 -8.43 -11.48 14.18
N LYS A 25 -8.83 -10.20 14.15
CA LYS A 25 -10.14 -9.75 14.66
C LYS A 25 -11.27 -10.43 13.91
N TYR A 26 -11.25 -10.34 12.58
CA TYR A 26 -12.33 -10.81 11.72
C TYR A 26 -12.44 -12.34 11.66
N LYS A 27 -11.34 -13.06 11.96
CA LYS A 27 -11.39 -14.50 12.25
C LYS A 27 -12.27 -14.84 13.45
N LYS A 28 -12.16 -14.07 14.54
CA LYS A 28 -12.95 -14.27 15.77
C LYS A 28 -14.35 -13.66 15.68
N HIS A 29 -14.48 -12.56 14.96
CA HIS A 29 -15.70 -11.77 14.83
C HIS A 29 -16.09 -11.57 13.36
N PRO A 30 -16.49 -12.63 12.64
CA PRO A 30 -16.76 -12.56 11.20
C PRO A 30 -17.93 -11.62 10.83
N ASN A 31 -18.86 -11.37 11.75
CA ASN A 31 -19.98 -10.45 11.53
C ASN A 31 -19.58 -8.97 11.65
N GLU A 32 -18.34 -8.67 12.06
CA GLU A 32 -17.83 -7.30 12.22
C GLU A 32 -16.90 -6.86 11.07
N ILE A 33 -16.82 -7.65 9.98
CA ILE A 33 -15.95 -7.33 8.84
C ILE A 33 -16.34 -5.98 8.24
N ILE A 34 -15.35 -5.08 8.17
CA ILE A 34 -15.46 -3.77 7.52
C ILE A 34 -14.27 -3.61 6.57
N GLY A 35 -14.54 -3.04 5.39
CA GLY A 35 -13.48 -2.60 4.50
C GLY A 35 -12.89 -3.69 3.60
N LEU A 36 -13.64 -4.76 3.32
CA LEU A 36 -13.29 -5.79 2.35
C LEU A 36 -14.35 -5.87 1.27
N LEU A 37 -14.01 -6.35 0.08
CA LEU A 37 -14.98 -6.60 -0.97
C LEU A 37 -15.80 -7.86 -0.65
N PRO A 38 -17.14 -7.75 -0.47
CA PRO A 38 -18.00 -8.91 -0.24
C PRO A 38 -18.09 -9.83 -1.46
N GLU A 39 -17.73 -9.35 -2.65
CA GLU A 39 -17.78 -10.12 -3.90
C GLU A 39 -16.69 -11.20 -3.99
N ILE A 40 -15.64 -11.13 -3.16
CA ILE A 40 -14.60 -12.18 -3.09
C ILE A 40 -15.08 -13.29 -2.14
N THR A 41 -15.65 -14.35 -2.72
CA THR A 41 -16.27 -15.45 -1.97
C THR A 41 -15.45 -16.74 -1.97
N GLN A 42 -14.46 -16.85 -2.87
CA GLN A 42 -13.59 -18.03 -3.05
C GLN A 42 -12.67 -18.27 -1.86
N TYR A 43 -12.28 -17.19 -1.17
CA TYR A 43 -11.49 -17.24 0.05
C TYR A 43 -12.06 -16.26 1.06
N GLN A 44 -12.27 -16.76 2.26
CA GLN A 44 -12.71 -15.99 3.41
C GLN A 44 -11.51 -15.34 4.11
N VAL A 45 -11.78 -14.35 4.96
CA VAL A 45 -10.74 -13.75 5.81
C VAL A 45 -10.07 -14.80 6.71
N SER A 46 -10.85 -15.80 7.14
CA SER A 46 -10.37 -16.90 7.97
C SER A 46 -9.35 -17.80 7.28
N ASP A 47 -9.26 -17.74 5.96
CA ASP A 47 -8.34 -18.56 5.16
C ASP A 47 -6.91 -17.98 5.18
N ILE A 48 -6.76 -16.70 5.52
CA ILE A 48 -5.47 -16.01 5.55
C ILE A 48 -4.68 -16.41 6.80
N ASN A 49 -3.47 -16.94 6.65
CA ASN A 49 -2.60 -17.37 7.74
C ASN A 49 -1.24 -16.69 7.65
N PHE A 50 -0.89 -15.88 8.64
CA PHE A 50 0.46 -15.33 8.75
C PHE A 50 1.42 -16.44 9.15
N VAL A 51 2.50 -16.63 8.39
CA VAL A 51 3.48 -17.71 8.65
C VAL A 51 4.92 -17.21 8.83
N LEU A 52 5.20 -15.99 8.39
CA LEU A 52 6.55 -15.43 8.36
C LEU A 52 6.53 -13.91 8.24
N GLY A 53 7.45 -13.22 8.93
CA GLY A 53 7.73 -11.81 8.73
C GLY A 53 9.21 -11.57 8.44
N PHE A 54 9.53 -10.51 7.70
CA PHE A 54 10.89 -9.99 7.58
C PHE A 54 10.93 -8.52 7.99
N ASP A 55 11.91 -8.15 8.82
CA ASP A 55 12.18 -6.77 9.20
C ASP A 55 13.70 -6.59 9.41
N VAL A 56 14.13 -5.35 9.63
CA VAL A 56 15.52 -4.99 9.94
C VAL A 56 15.67 -4.36 11.32
N ASN A 57 14.55 -3.92 11.90
CA ASN A 57 14.49 -3.35 13.23
C ASN A 57 14.86 -4.41 14.27
N SER A 58 15.94 -4.17 15.00
CA SER A 58 16.48 -5.13 15.99
C SER A 58 15.49 -5.46 17.10
N ASN A 59 14.56 -4.56 17.40
CA ASN A 59 13.52 -4.77 18.39
C ASN A 59 12.38 -5.66 17.88
N LYS A 60 12.23 -5.83 16.56
CA LYS A 60 11.21 -6.68 15.93
C LYS A 60 11.74 -8.06 15.57
N VAL A 61 12.98 -8.12 15.08
CA VAL A 61 13.67 -9.36 14.72
C VAL A 61 13.69 -10.31 15.92
N GLY A 62 13.32 -11.58 15.69
CA GLY A 62 13.25 -12.64 16.68
C GLY A 62 11.91 -12.74 17.42
N LYS A 63 11.01 -11.76 17.28
CA LYS A 63 9.65 -11.83 17.85
C LYS A 63 8.69 -12.57 16.93
N ASP A 64 7.57 -13.03 17.49
CA ASP A 64 6.41 -13.43 16.71
C ASP A 64 5.68 -12.21 16.14
N LEU A 65 5.05 -12.34 14.97
CA LEU A 65 4.25 -11.26 14.36
C LEU A 65 3.19 -10.71 15.32
N SER A 66 2.58 -11.54 16.18
CA SER A 66 1.60 -11.08 17.19
C SER A 66 2.14 -10.01 18.14
N LYS A 67 3.46 -9.93 18.33
CA LYS A 67 4.13 -8.96 19.19
C LYS A 67 4.95 -7.93 18.41
N ALA A 68 5.54 -8.32 17.28
CA ALA A 68 6.35 -7.42 16.47
C ALA A 68 5.54 -6.25 15.90
N ILE A 69 4.26 -6.46 15.57
CA ILE A 69 3.37 -5.43 15.03
C ILE A 69 3.10 -4.26 15.99
N PHE A 70 3.30 -4.45 17.29
CA PHE A 70 3.15 -3.42 18.33
C PHE A 70 4.49 -2.81 18.77
N THR A 71 5.60 -3.26 18.17
CA THR A 71 6.93 -2.79 18.55
C THR A 71 7.28 -1.51 17.80
N GLU A 72 7.82 -0.53 18.53
CA GLU A 72 8.28 0.75 17.98
C GLU A 72 9.23 0.56 16.76
N PRO A 73 9.17 1.47 15.77
CA PRO A 73 8.42 2.73 15.76
C PRO A 73 6.96 2.59 15.29
N ASN A 74 6.38 1.39 15.27
CA ASN A 74 4.97 1.25 14.94
C ASN A 74 4.12 2.02 15.95
N CYS A 75 3.15 2.76 15.43
CA CYS A 75 2.24 3.63 16.15
C CYS A 75 0.79 3.53 15.64
N ASN A 76 0.47 2.50 14.84
CA ASN A 76 -0.91 2.16 14.46
C ASN A 76 -1.83 2.07 15.68
N MET A 77 -3.12 2.39 15.50
CA MET A 77 -4.10 2.18 16.55
C MET A 77 -4.15 0.70 16.98
N ASN A 78 -4.31 0.47 18.28
CA ASN A 78 -4.46 -0.86 18.86
C ASN A 78 -5.96 -1.16 19.00
N PHE A 79 -6.49 -1.98 18.09
CA PHE A 79 -7.92 -2.32 18.06
C PHE A 79 -8.19 -3.81 18.19
N PHE A 80 -7.16 -4.64 18.11
CA PHE A 80 -7.25 -6.07 18.39
C PHE A 80 -5.87 -6.65 18.73
N GLU A 81 -5.75 -7.43 19.79
CA GLU A 81 -4.50 -8.14 20.11
C GLU A 81 -4.60 -9.61 19.63
N PRO A 82 -3.81 -10.02 18.62
CA PRO A 82 -3.78 -11.39 18.16
C PRO A 82 -3.14 -12.34 19.20
N GLU A 83 -3.61 -13.58 19.22
CA GLU A 83 -2.92 -14.67 19.90
C GLU A 83 -1.58 -14.98 19.21
N TYR A 84 -0.75 -15.81 19.84
CA TYR A 84 0.54 -16.21 19.28
C TYR A 84 0.36 -16.89 17.91
N LEU A 85 0.97 -16.33 16.87
CA LEU A 85 0.71 -16.75 15.48
C LEU A 85 1.64 -17.87 15.01
N ASN A 86 2.73 -18.14 15.73
CA ASN A 86 3.83 -19.03 15.28
C ASN A 86 4.43 -18.58 13.93
N ALA A 87 4.51 -17.26 13.76
CA ALA A 87 4.99 -16.56 12.59
C ALA A 87 6.17 -15.66 12.98
N PRO A 88 7.41 -16.19 12.98
CA PRO A 88 8.57 -15.44 13.42
C PRO A 88 8.90 -14.29 12.47
N VAL A 89 9.40 -13.18 13.02
CA VAL A 89 10.00 -12.09 12.27
C VAL A 89 11.50 -12.32 12.19
N LEU A 90 11.98 -12.59 10.98
CA LEU A 90 13.39 -12.85 10.71
C LEU A 90 14.08 -11.59 10.19
N LYS A 91 15.40 -11.51 10.38
CA LYS A 91 16.18 -10.41 9.83
C LYS A 91 16.40 -10.62 8.34
N GLY A 92 15.89 -9.71 7.53
CA GLY A 92 16.17 -9.69 6.10
C GLY A 92 17.34 -8.76 5.73
N PRO A 93 17.83 -8.80 4.48
CA PRO A 93 18.82 -7.85 4.00
C PRO A 93 18.28 -6.41 4.02
N ILE A 94 19.11 -5.46 4.47
CA ILE A 94 18.75 -4.03 4.55
C ILE A 94 18.71 -3.39 3.15
N LEU A 95 19.79 -3.57 2.36
CA LEU A 95 19.97 -2.94 1.05
C LEU A 95 19.79 -1.41 1.13
N ASP A 96 18.95 -0.81 0.27
CA ASP A 96 18.63 0.61 0.28
C ASP A 96 17.43 0.96 1.19
N GLY A 97 17.00 0.03 2.05
CA GLY A 97 15.84 0.17 2.94
C GLY A 97 15.93 1.27 4.00
N LEU A 98 17.14 1.74 4.32
CA LEU A 98 17.41 2.72 5.39
C LEU A 98 18.27 3.91 4.90
N GLU A 99 18.22 4.26 3.61
CA GLU A 99 18.98 5.40 3.07
C GLU A 99 18.36 6.77 3.39
N SER A 100 17.08 6.80 3.82
CA SER A 100 16.31 8.00 4.17
C SER A 100 16.42 8.38 5.66
N ASN A 101 15.55 9.30 6.10
CA ASN A 101 15.39 9.68 7.52
C ASN A 101 14.92 8.55 8.43
N ILE A 102 14.33 7.48 7.88
CA ILE A 102 13.79 6.38 8.68
C ILE A 102 14.89 5.66 9.50
N LYS A 103 16.16 5.74 9.07
CA LYS A 103 17.32 5.21 9.80
C LYS A 103 17.50 5.81 11.20
N ASN A 104 16.97 7.01 11.44
CA ASN A 104 17.08 7.69 12.73
C ASN A 104 16.10 7.13 13.77
N ILE A 105 15.07 6.41 13.33
CA ILE A 105 14.01 5.87 14.19
C ILE A 105 13.94 4.33 14.16
N VAL A 106 14.74 3.68 13.31
CA VAL A 106 14.82 2.22 13.20
C VAL A 106 16.18 1.74 13.71
N PRO A 107 16.25 1.15 14.92
CA PRO A 107 17.49 0.57 15.41
C PRO A 107 17.80 -0.72 14.64
N THR A 108 19.07 -0.94 14.33
CA THR A 108 19.57 -2.17 13.68
C THR A 108 20.70 -2.78 14.49
N ASP A 109 20.78 -4.11 14.55
CA ASP A 109 21.87 -4.82 15.22
C ASP A 109 22.63 -5.68 14.19
N ASN A 110 23.92 -5.39 13.97
CA ASN A 110 24.76 -6.12 13.03
C ASN A 110 25.06 -7.57 13.47
N ASN A 111 24.89 -7.90 14.75
CA ASN A 111 25.13 -9.26 15.26
C ASN A 111 23.96 -10.20 14.96
N GLN A 112 22.77 -9.68 14.66
CA GLN A 112 21.64 -10.50 14.24
C GLN A 112 21.92 -11.09 12.84
N PRO A 113 21.83 -12.43 12.67
CA PRO A 113 22.14 -13.08 11.41
C PRO A 113 21.08 -12.73 10.35
N ILE A 114 21.52 -12.41 9.14
CA ILE A 114 20.63 -12.19 8.00
C ILE A 114 20.15 -13.54 7.50
N SER A 115 18.84 -13.74 7.41
CA SER A 115 18.22 -14.98 6.95
C SER A 115 18.20 -15.09 5.43
N ASN A 116 18.24 -16.32 4.91
CA ASN A 116 17.99 -16.59 3.50
C ASN A 116 16.49 -16.51 3.21
N VAL A 117 16.06 -15.35 2.68
CA VAL A 117 14.65 -15.02 2.45
C VAL A 117 13.91 -16.09 1.63
N MET A 118 14.53 -16.56 0.54
CA MET A 118 13.92 -17.55 -0.34
C MET A 118 13.71 -18.89 0.37
N GLU A 119 14.73 -19.38 1.09
CA GLU A 119 14.67 -20.67 1.78
C GLU A 119 13.63 -20.66 2.91
N GLU A 120 13.57 -19.58 3.69
CA GLU A 120 12.60 -19.45 4.78
C GLU A 120 11.16 -19.37 4.26
N MET A 121 10.90 -18.62 3.18
CA MET A 121 9.59 -18.60 2.52
C MET A 121 9.19 -19.98 1.99
N LYS A 122 10.13 -20.71 1.37
CA LYS A 122 9.90 -22.07 0.86
C LYS A 122 9.59 -23.04 1.99
N LYS A 123 10.36 -23.01 3.09
CA LYS A 123 10.16 -23.82 4.29
C LYS A 123 8.78 -23.60 4.93
N LYS A 124 8.26 -22.37 4.87
CA LYS A 124 6.95 -21.98 5.40
C LYS A 124 5.80 -22.15 4.40
N ASN A 125 6.06 -22.67 3.19
CA ASN A 125 5.08 -22.82 2.12
C ASN A 125 4.29 -21.53 1.87
N VAL A 126 5.01 -20.41 1.74
CA VAL A 126 4.40 -19.09 1.53
C VAL A 126 3.66 -19.06 0.19
N ASP A 127 2.41 -18.64 0.22
CA ASP A 127 1.58 -18.47 -0.95
C ASP A 127 1.71 -17.08 -1.57
N ILE A 128 1.62 -16.05 -0.73
CA ILE A 128 1.70 -14.64 -1.10
C ILE A 128 2.74 -13.95 -0.22
N ALA A 129 3.65 -13.21 -0.83
CA ALA A 129 4.54 -12.26 -0.18
C ALA A 129 3.99 -10.84 -0.33
N VAL A 130 3.83 -10.13 0.77
CA VAL A 130 3.35 -8.74 0.81
C VAL A 130 4.50 -7.81 1.16
N ILE A 131 4.84 -6.91 0.24
CA ILE A 131 5.95 -5.96 0.39
C ILE A 131 5.43 -4.62 0.90
N LEU A 132 5.87 -4.24 2.10
CA LEU A 132 5.49 -3.04 2.87
C LEU A 132 6.74 -2.30 3.40
N LEU A 133 7.78 -2.24 2.57
CA LEU A 133 9.04 -1.58 2.90
C LEU A 133 8.93 -0.05 2.80
N PRO A 134 9.88 0.74 3.36
CA PRO A 134 9.83 2.20 3.24
C PRO A 134 9.78 2.70 1.79
N THR A 135 9.14 3.84 1.53
CA THR A 135 9.20 4.47 0.19
C THR A 135 10.66 4.74 -0.20
N GLY A 136 11.04 4.44 -1.44
CA GLY A 136 12.35 4.80 -2.01
C GLY A 136 13.36 3.64 -2.05
N CYS A 137 13.08 2.51 -1.39
CA CYS A 137 13.97 1.35 -1.41
C CYS A 137 13.74 0.44 -2.63
N HIS A 138 14.29 0.84 -3.78
CA HIS A 138 14.08 0.14 -5.04
C HIS A 138 14.82 -1.20 -5.11
N LYS A 139 16.07 -1.26 -4.62
CA LYS A 139 16.88 -2.49 -4.61
C LYS A 139 16.30 -3.51 -3.65
N ALA A 140 15.85 -3.07 -2.47
CA ALA A 140 15.19 -3.93 -1.49
C ALA A 140 13.91 -4.54 -2.07
N VAL A 141 13.00 -3.71 -2.59
CA VAL A 141 11.74 -4.20 -3.18
C VAL A 141 12.01 -5.22 -4.30
N LYS A 142 12.95 -4.94 -5.21
CA LYS A 142 13.34 -5.87 -6.27
C LYS A 142 13.90 -7.19 -5.72
N PHE A 143 14.80 -7.12 -4.74
CA PHE A 143 15.37 -8.31 -4.10
C PHE A 143 14.29 -9.20 -3.50
N TYR A 144 13.39 -8.61 -2.70
CA TYR A 144 12.33 -9.36 -2.03
C TYR A 144 11.31 -9.93 -3.01
N ALA A 145 10.92 -9.19 -4.05
CA ALA A 145 10.04 -9.69 -5.09
C ALA A 145 10.66 -10.89 -5.83
N MET A 146 11.94 -10.79 -6.20
CA MET A 146 12.64 -11.88 -6.88
C MET A 146 12.81 -13.12 -5.99
N ALA A 147 13.07 -12.94 -4.69
CA ALA A 147 13.16 -14.02 -3.72
C ALA A 147 11.82 -14.71 -3.48
N ALA A 148 10.73 -13.95 -3.37
CA ALA A 148 9.38 -14.47 -3.23
C ALA A 148 8.96 -15.32 -4.44
N LEU A 149 9.19 -14.82 -5.66
CA LEU A 149 8.94 -15.58 -6.88
C LEU A 149 9.76 -16.88 -6.92
N SER A 150 11.06 -16.81 -6.59
CA SER A 150 11.90 -18.02 -6.48
C SER A 150 11.39 -19.04 -5.45
N ALA A 151 10.74 -18.57 -4.38
CA ALA A 151 10.16 -19.43 -3.35
C ALA A 151 8.80 -20.03 -3.75
N GLY A 152 8.24 -19.66 -4.91
CA GLY A 152 6.93 -20.11 -5.37
C GLY A 152 5.76 -19.26 -4.84
N ALA A 153 6.04 -18.05 -4.36
CA ALA A 153 5.03 -17.13 -3.82
C ALA A 153 4.66 -16.04 -4.84
N CYS A 154 3.37 -15.72 -4.92
CA CYS A 154 2.90 -14.54 -5.64
C CYS A 154 3.28 -13.26 -4.89
N VAL A 155 3.36 -12.13 -5.58
CA VAL A 155 3.82 -10.86 -4.97
C VAL A 155 2.70 -9.84 -4.97
N VAL A 156 2.45 -9.26 -3.79
CA VAL A 156 1.63 -8.06 -3.61
C VAL A 156 2.55 -6.93 -3.16
N ASN A 157 2.74 -5.93 -4.02
CA ASN A 157 3.58 -4.78 -3.74
C ASN A 157 2.73 -3.60 -3.24
N GLY A 158 2.87 -3.27 -1.96
CA GLY A 158 2.24 -2.10 -1.37
C GLY A 158 2.98 -0.80 -1.65
N MET A 159 4.19 -0.86 -2.22
CA MET A 159 5.09 0.28 -2.31
C MET A 159 5.19 0.89 -3.72
N PRO A 160 5.58 2.17 -3.86
CA PRO A 160 5.77 2.80 -5.18
C PRO A 160 6.93 2.27 -6.01
N SER A 161 7.89 1.58 -5.40
CA SER A 161 8.99 0.93 -6.11
C SER A 161 8.45 -0.05 -7.15
N HIS A 162 9.09 -0.11 -8.31
CA HIS A 162 8.58 -0.88 -9.43
C HIS A 162 8.65 -2.40 -9.21
N VAL A 163 7.51 -3.08 -9.31
CA VAL A 163 7.40 -4.56 -9.37
C VAL A 163 6.68 -4.94 -10.66
N VAL A 164 5.47 -4.41 -10.89
CA VAL A 164 4.72 -4.69 -12.14
C VAL A 164 5.26 -3.93 -13.34
N LYS A 165 6.14 -2.94 -13.11
CA LYS A 165 6.82 -2.16 -14.16
C LYS A 165 8.28 -2.58 -14.37
N ASP A 166 8.78 -3.57 -13.63
CA ASP A 166 10.13 -4.11 -13.82
C ASP A 166 10.05 -5.33 -14.77
N PRO A 167 10.63 -5.26 -15.98
CA PRO A 167 10.53 -6.35 -16.96
C PRO A 167 11.13 -7.68 -16.48
N GLU A 168 12.15 -7.65 -15.62
CA GLU A 168 12.80 -8.85 -15.10
C GLU A 168 11.88 -9.58 -14.11
N ILE A 169 11.24 -8.81 -13.23
CA ILE A 169 10.28 -9.36 -12.25
C ILE A 169 9.05 -9.91 -12.96
N VAL A 170 8.50 -9.14 -13.91
CA VAL A 170 7.33 -9.54 -14.71
C VAL A 170 7.60 -10.84 -15.46
N LYS A 171 8.71 -10.91 -16.20
CA LYS A 171 9.08 -12.11 -16.95
C LYS A 171 9.20 -13.33 -16.05
N LYS A 172 9.86 -13.20 -14.90
CA LYS A 172 10.00 -14.30 -13.94
C LYS A 172 8.66 -14.77 -13.38
N ALA A 173 7.74 -13.84 -13.12
CA ALA A 173 6.42 -14.15 -12.62
C ALA A 173 5.56 -14.88 -13.68
N GLU A 174 5.69 -14.51 -14.95
CA GLU A 174 5.08 -15.21 -16.08
C GLU A 174 5.64 -16.64 -16.22
N ASP A 175 6.96 -16.79 -16.24
CA ASP A 175 7.64 -18.08 -16.37
C ASP A 175 7.23 -19.08 -15.27
N LEU A 176 6.95 -18.58 -14.06
CA LEU A 176 6.60 -19.38 -12.89
C LEU A 176 5.09 -19.52 -12.66
N ASN A 177 4.25 -18.91 -13.49
CA ASN A 177 2.78 -18.86 -13.30
C ASN A 177 2.37 -18.27 -11.92
N LEU A 178 3.08 -17.22 -11.48
CA LEU A 178 2.82 -16.51 -10.23
C LEU A 178 2.34 -15.09 -10.50
N SER A 179 1.30 -14.64 -9.81
CA SER A 179 0.74 -13.30 -10.01
C SER A 179 1.55 -12.20 -9.34
N LEU A 180 1.51 -11.02 -9.97
CA LEU A 180 1.97 -9.75 -9.43
C LEU A 180 0.78 -8.79 -9.30
N ILE A 181 0.61 -8.19 -8.13
CA ILE A 181 -0.30 -7.07 -7.88
C ILE A 181 0.53 -5.90 -7.37
N GLY A 182 0.45 -4.74 -8.03
CA GLY A 182 1.29 -3.57 -7.77
C GLY A 182 1.07 -2.47 -8.81
N ASP A 183 1.69 -1.30 -8.71
CA ASP A 183 2.56 -0.81 -7.63
C ASP A 183 1.86 0.32 -6.85
N ASP A 184 2.22 0.51 -5.59
CA ASP A 184 1.63 1.44 -4.61
C ASP A 184 0.15 1.15 -4.33
N VAL A 185 -0.16 0.57 -3.17
CA VAL A 185 -1.55 0.23 -2.84
C VAL A 185 -2.40 1.50 -2.64
N LYS A 186 -3.65 1.47 -3.09
CA LYS A 186 -4.63 2.52 -2.80
C LYS A 186 -5.04 2.46 -1.34
N SER A 187 -5.43 3.60 -0.82
CA SER A 187 -6.22 3.68 0.40
C SER A 187 -7.70 3.54 0.06
N GLN A 188 -8.52 3.03 0.98
CA GLN A 188 -9.97 2.95 0.80
C GLN A 188 -10.58 4.34 0.58
N ILE A 189 -10.20 5.29 1.42
CA ILE A 189 -10.63 6.69 1.35
C ILE A 189 -9.40 7.58 1.57
N GLY A 190 -8.77 8.01 0.48
CA GLY A 190 -7.59 8.87 0.53
C GLY A 190 -7.87 10.32 0.11
N ALA A 191 -6.99 11.24 0.51
CA ALA A 191 -7.07 12.64 0.10
C ALA A 191 -7.07 12.80 -1.43
N THR A 192 -6.19 12.07 -2.13
CA THR A 192 -6.07 12.13 -3.59
C THR A 192 -7.35 11.71 -4.32
N ILE A 193 -8.07 10.67 -3.85
CA ILE A 193 -9.31 10.24 -4.52
C ILE A 193 -10.44 11.25 -4.28
N ILE A 194 -10.55 11.82 -3.08
CA ILE A 194 -11.52 12.89 -2.78
C ILE A 194 -11.23 14.13 -3.63
N HIS A 195 -9.98 14.59 -3.62
CA HIS A 195 -9.55 15.76 -4.37
C HIS A 195 -9.79 15.61 -5.87
N ARG A 196 -9.40 14.48 -6.45
CA ARG A 196 -9.61 14.17 -7.87
C ARG A 196 -11.09 14.09 -8.22
N SER A 197 -11.91 13.48 -7.36
CA SER A 197 -13.35 13.35 -7.60
C SER A 197 -14.04 14.72 -7.64
N LEU A 198 -13.68 15.61 -6.71
CA LEU A 198 -14.21 16.98 -6.70
C LEU A 198 -13.66 17.81 -7.86
N THR A 199 -12.39 17.65 -8.19
CA THR A 199 -11.76 18.30 -9.35
C THR A 199 -12.49 17.93 -10.65
N ASN A 200 -12.81 16.65 -10.85
CA ASN A 200 -13.55 16.19 -12.01
C ASN A 200 -15.03 16.63 -12.01
N LEU A 201 -15.63 16.89 -10.84
CA LEU A 201 -17.01 17.35 -10.74
C LEU A 201 -17.22 18.74 -11.37
N PHE A 202 -16.21 19.63 -11.32
CA PHE A 202 -16.30 20.98 -11.90
C PHE A 202 -16.62 20.93 -13.41
N PRO A 203 -15.76 20.38 -14.28
CA PRO A 203 -16.03 20.34 -15.71
C PRO A 203 -17.26 19.48 -16.05
N MET A 204 -17.53 18.41 -15.27
CA MET A 204 -18.75 17.61 -15.44
C MET A 204 -20.05 18.41 -15.26
N ARG A 205 -20.02 19.53 -14.54
CA ARG A 205 -21.17 20.42 -14.32
C ARG A 205 -21.06 21.74 -15.09
N GLY A 206 -20.10 21.86 -16.01
CA GLY A 206 -19.83 23.08 -16.75
C GLY A 206 -19.24 24.20 -15.89
N ALA A 207 -18.72 23.88 -14.70
CA ALA A 207 -17.94 24.80 -13.88
C ALA A 207 -16.46 24.74 -14.27
N VAL A 208 -15.73 25.82 -14.02
CA VAL A 208 -14.28 25.91 -14.29
C VAL A 208 -13.55 25.86 -12.96
N LEU A 209 -12.58 24.95 -12.83
CA LEU A 209 -11.63 24.99 -11.73
C LEU A 209 -10.48 25.91 -12.12
N ASP A 210 -10.16 26.90 -11.27
CA ASP A 210 -9.09 27.86 -11.52
C ASP A 210 -7.84 27.52 -10.70
N ARG A 211 -8.01 27.18 -9.41
CA ARG A 211 -6.91 26.90 -8.49
C ARG A 211 -7.27 25.81 -7.51
N THR A 212 -6.28 25.03 -7.09
CA THR A 212 -6.48 24.05 -6.04
C THR A 212 -5.21 23.74 -5.24
N ILE A 213 -5.38 23.47 -3.95
CA ILE A 213 -4.30 23.02 -3.06
C ILE A 213 -4.72 21.77 -2.29
N GLN A 214 -3.74 20.90 -2.01
CA GLN A 214 -3.83 19.81 -1.05
C GLN A 214 -2.59 19.78 -0.18
N LEU A 215 -2.79 19.81 1.13
CA LEU A 215 -1.76 19.78 2.15
C LEU A 215 -1.99 18.56 3.04
N ASP A 216 -1.01 17.65 3.10
CA ASP A 216 -1.08 16.41 3.92
C ASP A 216 -0.08 16.48 5.09
N TRP A 217 -0.46 16.07 6.30
CA TRP A 217 0.45 15.87 7.43
C TRP A 217 0.11 14.60 8.22
N GLY A 218 1.08 14.06 8.95
CA GLY A 218 0.90 12.85 9.75
C GLY A 218 2.10 12.52 10.63
N GLY A 219 1.95 11.53 11.51
CA GLY A 219 2.95 11.18 12.52
C GLY A 219 3.57 9.79 12.37
N SER A 220 3.32 9.09 11.25
CA SER A 220 3.81 7.73 11.04
C SER A 220 5.26 7.71 10.54
N SER A 221 5.89 6.55 10.64
CA SER A 221 7.24 6.33 10.09
C SER A 221 7.32 6.57 8.58
N ASP A 222 6.22 6.41 7.83
CA ASP A 222 6.17 6.76 6.41
C ASP A 222 6.28 8.28 6.20
N PHE A 223 5.61 9.11 7.01
CA PHE A 223 5.77 10.57 6.93
C PHE A 223 7.19 11.01 7.26
N CYS A 224 7.84 10.39 8.25
CA CYS A 224 9.26 10.61 8.54
C CYS A 224 10.15 10.28 7.33
N ASN A 225 9.84 9.17 6.65
CA ASN A 225 10.57 8.70 5.48
C ASN A 225 10.38 9.62 4.25
N LEU A 226 9.20 10.23 4.08
CA LEU A 226 8.84 11.07 2.92
C LEU A 226 9.49 12.45 2.91
N LEU A 227 10.04 12.88 4.04
CA LEU A 227 10.64 14.18 4.19
C LEU A 227 12.17 14.05 4.13
N THR A 228 12.81 14.79 3.22
CA THR A 228 14.28 14.88 3.17
C THR A 228 14.74 16.11 3.96
N PRO A 229 15.69 15.99 4.90
CA PRO A 229 16.30 17.15 5.53
C PRO A 229 17.18 17.86 4.49
N GLN A 230 16.94 19.14 4.31
CA GLN A 230 17.87 20.02 3.63
C GLN A 230 19.02 20.41 4.57
N PRO A 231 20.19 20.81 4.03
CA PRO A 231 21.33 21.28 4.82
C PRO A 231 21.01 22.44 5.78
N ASN A 232 19.91 23.17 5.54
CA ASN A 232 19.41 24.26 6.40
C ASN A 232 18.48 23.79 7.54
N GLY A 233 18.26 22.49 7.72
CA GLY A 233 17.39 21.90 8.74
C GLY A 233 15.91 21.81 8.36
N ASN A 234 15.50 22.33 7.19
CA ASN A 234 14.12 22.22 6.72
C ASN A 234 13.85 20.83 6.11
N LEU A 235 12.66 20.31 6.34
CA LEU A 235 12.19 19.06 5.74
C LEU A 235 11.49 19.38 4.40
N VAL A 236 11.92 18.74 3.31
CA VAL A 236 11.35 18.96 1.97
C VAL A 236 10.85 17.66 1.38
N TYR A 237 9.63 17.71 0.84
CA TYR A 237 9.00 16.62 0.12
C TYR A 237 9.73 16.33 -1.20
N GLU A 238 9.98 15.06 -1.50
CA GLU A 238 10.63 14.66 -2.75
C GLU A 238 9.91 15.23 -3.99
N LYS A 239 10.66 15.92 -4.85
CA LYS A 239 10.10 16.61 -6.03
C LYS A 239 9.30 15.67 -6.95
N GLY A 240 9.74 14.42 -7.13
CA GLY A 240 9.08 13.44 -8.00
C GLY A 240 7.70 13.01 -7.49
N LYS A 241 7.56 12.78 -6.18
CA LYS A 241 6.25 12.46 -5.57
C LYS A 241 5.31 13.66 -5.57
N ARG A 242 5.85 14.88 -5.44
CA ARG A 242 5.06 16.12 -5.59
C ARG A 242 4.44 16.22 -6.99
N GLN A 243 5.27 16.04 -8.01
CA GLN A 243 4.84 16.18 -9.40
C GLN A 243 3.80 15.12 -9.78
N SER A 244 4.05 13.84 -9.47
CA SER A 244 3.10 12.75 -9.77
C SER A 244 1.74 12.92 -9.09
N LYS A 245 1.69 13.40 -7.84
CA LYS A 245 0.43 13.67 -7.14
C LYS A 245 -0.33 14.86 -7.75
N THR A 246 0.38 15.95 -8.08
CA THR A 246 -0.23 17.10 -8.76
C THR A 246 -0.81 16.67 -10.11
N GLU A 247 -0.04 15.98 -10.94
CA GLU A 247 -0.48 15.47 -12.24
C GLU A 247 -1.71 14.56 -12.10
N ALA A 248 -1.74 13.66 -11.12
CA ALA A 248 -2.86 12.75 -10.89
C ALA A 248 -4.19 13.45 -10.53
N VAL A 249 -4.13 14.64 -9.91
CA VAL A 249 -5.34 15.41 -9.54
C VAL A 249 -5.93 16.13 -10.76
N VAL A 250 -5.09 16.72 -11.61
CA VAL A 250 -5.53 17.55 -12.75
C VAL A 250 -5.54 16.81 -14.09
N ALA A 251 -5.13 15.53 -14.14
CA ALA A 251 -4.93 14.75 -15.37
C ALA A 251 -6.12 14.80 -16.35
N ASN A 252 -7.36 14.82 -15.83
CA ASN A 252 -8.58 14.76 -16.62
C ASN A 252 -9.21 16.13 -16.92
N LEU A 253 -8.58 17.23 -16.48
CA LEU A 253 -9.08 18.57 -16.75
C LEU A 253 -8.71 19.02 -18.17
N GLN A 254 -9.68 19.58 -18.89
CA GLN A 254 -9.43 20.16 -20.21
C GLN A 254 -8.49 21.37 -20.13
N ASN A 255 -8.61 22.16 -19.06
CA ASN A 255 -7.81 23.35 -18.80
C ASN A 255 -6.61 23.06 -17.86
N LYS A 256 -6.11 21.82 -17.78
CA LYS A 256 -5.08 21.42 -16.81
C LYS A 256 -3.82 22.30 -16.80
N GLU A 257 -3.47 22.91 -17.95
CA GLU A 257 -2.29 23.78 -18.08
C GLU A 257 -2.52 25.16 -17.44
N GLU A 258 -3.78 25.57 -17.29
CA GLU A 258 -4.18 26.84 -16.70
C GLU A 258 -4.45 26.72 -15.19
N VAL A 259 -4.73 25.50 -14.69
CA VAL A 259 -5.05 25.29 -13.28
C VAL A 259 -3.81 25.40 -12.41
N GLU A 260 -3.81 26.34 -11.47
CA GLU A 260 -2.78 26.41 -10.45
C GLU A 260 -3.02 25.32 -9.39
N CYS A 261 -2.32 24.19 -9.52
CA CYS A 261 -2.45 23.06 -8.62
C CYS A 261 -1.19 22.85 -7.76
N ARG A 262 -1.37 22.69 -6.44
CA ARG A 262 -0.28 22.34 -5.53
C ARG A 262 -0.68 21.25 -4.54
N VAL A 263 -0.06 20.07 -4.68
CA VAL A 263 -0.16 18.98 -3.69
C VAL A 263 1.16 18.86 -2.94
N SER A 264 1.15 18.82 -1.62
CA SER A 264 2.36 18.67 -0.80
C SER A 264 2.07 17.91 0.49
N ALA A 265 3.00 17.05 0.91
CA ALA A 265 3.12 16.76 2.34
C ALA A 265 3.79 17.97 3.00
N VAL A 266 3.23 18.47 4.10
CA VAL A 266 3.68 19.71 4.74
C VAL A 266 4.52 19.47 5.97
N ASP A 267 4.27 18.40 6.73
CA ASP A 267 5.02 18.14 7.96
C ASP A 267 4.94 16.68 8.44
N TYR A 268 5.87 16.32 9.34
CA TYR A 268 5.87 15.11 10.14
C TYR A 268 5.66 15.49 11.60
N ILE A 269 4.52 15.10 12.17
CA ILE A 269 4.09 15.51 13.51
C ILE A 269 3.97 14.25 14.40
N PRO A 270 5.02 13.88 15.15
CA PRO A 270 5.11 12.57 15.81
C PRO A 270 3.94 12.23 16.74
N PHE A 271 3.36 13.21 17.44
CA PHE A 271 2.28 12.96 18.39
C PHE A 271 0.96 12.54 17.72
N LEU A 272 0.81 12.78 16.41
CA LEU A 272 -0.33 12.30 15.63
C LEU A 272 -0.28 10.79 15.40
N LYS A 273 0.87 10.13 15.62
CA LYS A 273 1.04 8.69 15.39
C LYS A 273 0.57 8.30 13.97
N ASN A 274 -0.22 7.24 13.81
CA ASN A 274 -0.66 6.77 12.50
C ASN A 274 -1.79 7.61 11.86
N GLN A 275 -2.21 8.67 12.54
CA GLN A 275 -3.17 9.61 12.00
C GLN A 275 -2.56 10.39 10.84
N LYS A 276 -3.38 10.56 9.81
CA LYS A 276 -3.10 11.40 8.67
C LYS A 276 -4.26 12.34 8.46
N GLU A 277 -3.93 13.60 8.33
CA GLU A 277 -4.87 14.65 8.01
C GLU A 277 -4.52 15.27 6.66
N ALA A 278 -5.55 15.72 5.97
CA ALA A 278 -5.40 16.45 4.73
C ALA A 278 -6.35 17.64 4.70
N TYR A 279 -5.84 18.77 4.23
CA TYR A 279 -6.63 19.94 3.88
C TYR A 279 -6.62 20.12 2.36
N MET A 280 -7.80 20.32 1.78
CA MET A 280 -7.99 20.58 0.37
C MET A 280 -8.80 21.86 0.18
N ARG A 281 -8.39 22.69 -0.77
CA ARG A 281 -9.17 23.85 -1.21
C ARG A 281 -9.25 23.87 -2.72
N LEU A 282 -10.46 23.89 -3.25
CA LEU A 282 -10.75 24.06 -4.67
C LEU A 282 -11.43 25.41 -4.89
N GLU A 283 -10.91 26.21 -5.81
CA GLU A 283 -11.46 27.52 -6.19
C GLU A 283 -11.74 27.55 -7.68
N GLY A 284 -12.90 28.07 -8.05
CA GLY A 284 -13.28 28.16 -9.46
C GLY A 284 -14.47 29.08 -9.70
N ARG A 285 -15.10 28.92 -10.86
CA ARG A 285 -16.22 29.74 -11.33
C ARG A 285 -17.38 28.86 -11.81
N ILE A 286 -18.60 29.27 -11.44
CA ILE A 286 -19.87 28.65 -11.85
C ILE A 286 -20.65 29.58 -12.80
N PHE A 287 -21.94 29.31 -13.01
CA PHE A 287 -22.81 30.08 -13.91
C PHE A 287 -22.66 31.60 -13.72
N GLY A 288 -22.54 32.34 -14.83
CA GLY A 288 -22.31 33.78 -14.82
C GLY A 288 -20.92 34.22 -14.36
N GLY A 289 -19.97 33.28 -14.20
CA GLY A 289 -18.63 33.58 -13.67
C GLY A 289 -18.58 33.79 -12.16
N ALA A 290 -19.67 33.48 -11.44
CA ALA A 290 -19.71 33.63 -9.98
C ALA A 290 -18.66 32.73 -9.32
N PRO A 291 -17.90 33.23 -8.34
CA PRO A 291 -16.86 32.44 -7.70
C PRO A 291 -17.47 31.36 -6.81
N VAL A 292 -16.82 30.19 -6.79
CA VAL A 292 -17.11 29.11 -5.84
C VAL A 292 -15.82 28.66 -5.18
N ARG A 293 -15.92 28.33 -3.88
CA ARG A 293 -14.82 27.75 -3.11
C ARG A 293 -15.33 26.57 -2.29
N VAL A 294 -14.55 25.50 -2.29
CA VAL A 294 -14.79 24.30 -1.49
C VAL A 294 -13.56 24.06 -0.62
N ASP A 295 -13.74 24.09 0.70
CA ASP A 295 -12.73 23.71 1.68
C ASP A 295 -13.11 22.39 2.33
N ILE A 296 -12.17 21.45 2.41
CA ILE A 296 -12.37 20.14 3.02
C ILE A 296 -11.20 19.81 3.90
N THR A 297 -11.51 19.31 5.09
CA THR A 297 -10.57 18.61 5.96
C THR A 297 -10.93 17.13 6.00
N MET A 298 -9.91 16.29 5.99
CA MET A 298 -10.04 14.84 6.07
C MET A 298 -9.14 14.32 7.17
N PHE A 299 -9.62 13.34 7.92
CA PHE A 299 -8.88 12.57 8.91
C PHE A 299 -9.00 11.08 8.59
N VAL A 300 -7.89 10.35 8.65
CA VAL A 300 -7.85 8.88 8.51
C VAL A 300 -6.75 8.26 9.37
N GLU A 301 -6.95 7.00 9.75
CA GLU A 301 -5.89 6.11 10.24
C GLU A 301 -5.21 5.45 9.03
N ASP A 302 -4.01 5.89 8.66
CA ASP A 302 -3.43 5.64 7.32
C ASP A 302 -3.11 4.16 7.07
N GLY A 303 -2.64 3.44 8.11
CA GLY A 303 -2.37 2.01 8.08
C GLY A 303 -3.63 1.19 7.84
N ASN A 304 -4.67 1.46 8.63
CA ASN A 304 -5.99 0.83 8.50
C ASN A 304 -6.63 1.09 7.14
N ASN A 305 -6.44 2.29 6.60
CA ASN A 305 -6.98 2.72 5.31
C ASN A 305 -6.40 1.93 4.13
N SER A 306 -5.29 1.20 4.30
CA SER A 306 -4.69 0.34 3.27
C SER A 306 -4.83 -1.16 3.56
N ALA A 307 -5.02 -1.54 4.83
CA ALA A 307 -5.06 -2.93 5.28
C ALA A 307 -6.17 -3.75 4.61
N GLY A 308 -7.39 -3.19 4.48
CA GLY A 308 -8.51 -3.88 3.83
C GLY A 308 -8.23 -4.19 2.35
N ILE A 309 -7.65 -3.23 1.64
CA ILE A 309 -7.23 -3.39 0.24
C ILE A 309 -6.18 -4.49 0.10
N LEU A 310 -5.16 -4.51 0.99
CA LEU A 310 -4.15 -5.57 0.99
C LEU A 310 -4.75 -6.96 1.24
N ALA A 311 -5.71 -7.05 2.16
CA ALA A 311 -6.43 -8.30 2.41
C ALA A 311 -7.23 -8.78 1.18
N ASP A 312 -7.85 -7.88 0.41
CA ASP A 312 -8.47 -8.23 -0.88
C ASP A 312 -7.41 -8.67 -1.91
N CYS A 313 -6.28 -7.94 -2.02
CA CYS A 313 -5.18 -8.30 -2.91
C CYS A 313 -4.65 -9.73 -2.62
N ILE A 314 -4.48 -10.09 -1.35
CA ILE A 314 -4.03 -11.42 -0.93
C ILE A 314 -4.99 -12.51 -1.44
N ARG A 315 -6.30 -12.32 -1.22
CA ARG A 315 -7.32 -13.30 -1.65
C ARG A 315 -7.40 -13.41 -3.16
N VAL A 316 -7.36 -12.29 -3.87
CA VAL A 316 -7.37 -12.24 -5.34
C VAL A 316 -6.10 -12.87 -5.93
N SER A 317 -4.94 -12.63 -5.31
CA SER A 317 -3.67 -13.27 -5.70
C SER A 317 -3.72 -14.79 -5.50
N LYS A 318 -4.38 -15.28 -4.43
CA LYS A 318 -4.60 -16.73 -4.26
C LYS A 318 -5.49 -17.31 -5.35
N ILE A 319 -6.55 -16.60 -5.78
CA ILE A 319 -7.38 -17.02 -6.92
C ILE A 319 -6.50 -17.19 -8.17
N ALA A 320 -5.64 -16.22 -8.46
CA ALA A 320 -4.72 -16.29 -9.60
C ALA A 320 -3.73 -17.47 -9.48
N LYS A 321 -3.17 -17.68 -8.29
CA LYS A 321 -2.25 -18.79 -8.00
C LYS A 321 -2.90 -20.15 -8.25
N ASP A 322 -4.13 -20.36 -7.78
CA ASP A 322 -4.84 -21.63 -7.95
C ASP A 322 -5.27 -21.88 -9.40
N ARG A 323 -5.45 -20.81 -10.17
CA ARG A 323 -5.69 -20.85 -11.62
C ARG A 323 -4.40 -20.89 -12.45
N ARG A 324 -3.22 -20.86 -11.82
CA ARG A 324 -1.90 -20.80 -12.48
C ARG A 324 -1.77 -19.61 -13.44
N ILE A 325 -2.29 -18.46 -13.03
CA ILE A 325 -2.22 -17.22 -13.81
C ILE A 325 -0.99 -16.44 -13.35
N GLY A 326 0.02 -16.40 -14.21
CA GLY A 326 1.28 -15.69 -13.98
C GLY A 326 1.34 -14.28 -14.52
N GLY A 327 2.34 -13.53 -14.08
CA GLY A 327 2.60 -12.18 -14.53
C GLY A 327 1.70 -11.14 -13.87
N ILE A 328 1.48 -10.02 -14.56
CA ILE A 328 0.72 -8.90 -14.00
C ILE A 328 -0.78 -9.22 -13.99
N LEU A 329 -1.40 -9.11 -12.81
CA LEU A 329 -2.84 -9.27 -12.67
C LEU A 329 -3.55 -7.94 -12.94
N GLN A 330 -3.69 -7.60 -14.22
CA GLN A 330 -4.11 -6.28 -14.71
C GLN A 330 -5.38 -5.74 -14.02
N SER A 331 -6.41 -6.58 -13.91
CA SER A 331 -7.69 -6.23 -13.32
C SER A 331 -7.58 -5.87 -11.84
N ALA A 332 -6.71 -6.57 -11.11
CA ALA A 332 -6.42 -6.26 -9.72
C ALA A 332 -5.58 -4.98 -9.59
N CYS A 333 -4.53 -4.84 -10.39
CA CYS A 333 -3.67 -3.66 -10.37
C CYS A 333 -4.47 -2.37 -10.63
N SER A 334 -5.28 -2.33 -11.70
CA SER A 334 -6.06 -1.14 -12.04
C SER A 334 -7.04 -0.72 -10.93
N PHE A 335 -7.57 -1.68 -10.18
CA PHE A 335 -8.50 -1.38 -9.08
C PHE A 335 -7.78 -1.05 -7.77
N PHE A 336 -6.79 -1.83 -7.36
CA PHE A 336 -6.17 -1.73 -6.03
C PHE A 336 -4.93 -0.84 -5.95
N ASN A 337 -4.31 -0.45 -7.07
CA ASN A 337 -3.02 0.25 -7.06
C ASN A 337 -3.10 1.67 -7.65
N LYS A 338 -2.24 2.58 -7.16
CA LYS A 338 -2.18 3.98 -7.61
C LYS A 338 -1.45 4.12 -8.95
N HIS A 339 -0.52 3.22 -9.25
CA HIS A 339 0.30 3.25 -10.46
C HIS A 339 0.23 1.94 -11.26
N PRO A 340 -0.96 1.49 -11.67
CA PRO A 340 -1.11 0.29 -12.49
C PRO A 340 -0.47 0.46 -13.87
N PRO A 341 -0.22 -0.64 -14.62
CA PRO A 341 0.20 -0.55 -16.01
C PRO A 341 -0.86 0.08 -16.94
N GLU A 342 -2.15 -0.15 -16.64
CA GLU A 342 -3.29 0.45 -17.35
C GLU A 342 -4.11 1.24 -16.33
N GLN A 343 -4.12 2.56 -16.46
CA GLN A 343 -4.95 3.41 -15.62
C GLN A 343 -6.39 3.38 -16.13
N LEU A 344 -7.31 2.99 -15.26
CA LEU A 344 -8.74 2.94 -15.55
C LEU A 344 -9.52 3.81 -14.58
N ASP A 345 -10.72 4.22 -14.99
CA ASP A 345 -11.72 4.73 -14.07
C ASP A 345 -12.09 3.65 -13.05
N ASP A 346 -12.28 4.04 -11.79
CA ASP A 346 -12.47 3.12 -10.68
C ASP A 346 -13.71 2.22 -10.87
N TYR A 347 -14.77 2.71 -11.53
CA TYR A 347 -15.96 1.89 -11.85
C TYR A 347 -15.63 0.77 -12.85
N ILE A 348 -14.89 1.11 -13.91
CA ILE A 348 -14.47 0.15 -14.94
C ILE A 348 -13.48 -0.85 -14.34
N ALA A 349 -12.53 -0.37 -13.53
CA ALA A 349 -11.56 -1.22 -12.84
C ALA A 349 -12.26 -2.23 -11.91
N LYS A 350 -13.26 -1.78 -11.13
CA LYS A 350 -14.06 -2.68 -10.28
C LYS A 350 -14.76 -3.74 -11.12
N LYS A 351 -15.40 -3.36 -12.22
CA LYS A 351 -16.09 -4.31 -13.11
C LYS A 351 -15.13 -5.38 -13.65
N ARG A 352 -13.94 -4.99 -14.13
CA ARG A 352 -12.94 -5.94 -14.64
C ARG A 352 -12.41 -6.87 -13.54
N LEU A 353 -12.21 -6.36 -12.33
CA LEU A 353 -11.86 -7.19 -11.17
C LEU A 353 -12.93 -8.24 -10.87
N LEU A 354 -14.21 -7.87 -10.89
CA LEU A 354 -15.32 -8.83 -10.68
C LEU A 354 -15.37 -9.87 -11.79
N GLU A 355 -15.18 -9.47 -13.06
CA GLU A 355 -15.08 -10.42 -14.18
C GLU A 355 -13.92 -11.41 -13.97
N PHE A 356 -12.77 -10.96 -13.46
CA PHE A 356 -11.66 -11.84 -13.09
C PHE A 356 -12.06 -12.80 -11.98
N ILE A 357 -12.62 -12.30 -10.87
CA ILE A 357 -13.06 -13.11 -9.72
C ILE A 357 -14.04 -14.21 -10.17
N GLU A 358 -15.01 -13.86 -11.01
CA GLU A 358 -16.02 -14.76 -11.57
C GLU A 358 -15.51 -15.69 -12.69
N ASN A 359 -14.22 -15.63 -13.02
CA ASN A 359 -13.59 -16.41 -14.10
C ASN A 359 -14.16 -16.10 -15.51
N ARG A 360 -14.67 -14.88 -15.71
CA ARG A 360 -15.10 -14.35 -17.01
C ARG A 360 -14.00 -13.55 -17.72
N ARG A 361 -12.87 -13.32 -17.04
CA ARG A 361 -11.68 -12.65 -17.54
C ARG A 361 -10.43 -13.34 -16.99
N GLU A 362 -9.38 -13.42 -17.81
CA GLU A 362 -8.14 -14.10 -17.44
C GLU A 362 -7.22 -13.25 -16.55
N ARG A 363 -7.01 -11.95 -16.86
CA ARG A 363 -6.10 -11.08 -16.10
C ARG A 363 -6.68 -9.70 -15.83
#